data_AF-A0A1A7QL81-F1
#
_entry.id   AF-A0A1A7QL81-F1
#
_cell.length_a   1.000
_cell.length_b   1.000
_cell.length_c   1.000
_cell.angle_alpha   90.00
_cell.angle_beta   90.00
_cell.angle_gamma   90.00
#
_symmetry.space_group_name_H-M   'P 1'
#
loop_
_entity.id
_entity.type
_entity.pdbx_description
1 polymer ?
#
loop_
_entity_poly.entity_id
_entity_poly.type
_entity_poly.pdbx_seq_one_letter_code
_entity_poly.pdbx_strand_id
1 'polypeptide(L)'
;MDGRHVAFTRESFGERLFESVGRSYRDLPSTLEALGCALVSQGRLCSLTMYYTDRATDPAVAIELIKPLLAGFVDPQPGALFQMDYSHPGRLLLFAANVEIIEPFGPYQPLVIEIVAKRVRVRPLISFIWGFPVLSLRDLIIEYQIRAAHVVEFAMRGVLRKTARSLTDMLMKVRQ
;
A
#
# COMPACT_ATOMS: atom_id res chain seq x y z
N MET A 1 20.30 -40.34 -10.44
CA MET A 1 20.08 -38.88 -10.43
C MET A 1 18.66 -38.65 -10.92
N ASP A 2 17.70 -38.63 -10.00
CA ASP A 2 16.28 -38.48 -10.35
C ASP A 2 15.90 -37.00 -10.40
N GLY A 3 15.76 -36.49 -11.62
CA GLY A 3 15.19 -35.18 -11.90
C GLY A 3 13.67 -35.20 -11.69
N ARG A 4 13.23 -34.93 -10.46
CA ARG A 4 11.82 -34.63 -10.20
C ARG A 4 11.49 -33.24 -10.74
N HIS A 5 11.02 -33.19 -11.98
CA HIS A 5 10.22 -32.06 -12.45
C HIS A 5 8.91 -32.03 -11.64
N VAL A 6 8.87 -31.18 -10.62
CA VAL A 6 7.63 -30.86 -9.90
C VAL A 6 6.78 -30.03 -10.85
N ALA A 7 5.73 -30.63 -11.40
CA ALA A 7 4.70 -29.93 -12.14
C ALA A 7 3.99 -28.97 -11.18
N PHE A 8 4.29 -27.67 -11.31
CA PHE A 8 3.61 -26.62 -10.55
C PHE A 8 2.21 -26.40 -11.15
N THR A 9 1.18 -26.92 -10.49
CA THR A 9 -0.22 -26.65 -10.86
C THR A 9 -0.65 -25.29 -10.34
N ARG A 10 -1.54 -24.62 -11.08
CA ARG A 10 -2.06 -23.26 -10.79
C ARG A 10 -2.73 -23.16 -9.40
N GLU A 11 -3.31 -24.26 -8.93
CA GLU A 11 -3.90 -24.39 -7.58
C GLU A 11 -2.84 -24.38 -6.47
N SER A 12 -1.74 -25.13 -6.64
CA SER A 12 -0.63 -25.18 -5.67
C SER A 12 0.10 -23.84 -5.53
N PHE A 13 0.02 -22.97 -6.55
CA PHE A 13 0.52 -21.61 -6.52
C PHE A 13 -0.39 -20.68 -5.72
N GLY A 14 -1.72 -20.78 -5.92
CA GLY A 14 -2.72 -20.00 -5.19
C GLY A 14 -2.64 -20.24 -3.68
N GLU A 15 -2.54 -21.50 -3.26
CA GLU A 15 -2.45 -21.84 -1.83
C GLU A 15 -1.15 -21.34 -1.17
N ARG A 16 0.00 -21.51 -1.81
CA ARG A 16 1.28 -21.01 -1.27
C ARG A 16 1.35 -19.49 -1.25
N LEU A 17 0.76 -18.83 -2.25
CA LEU A 17 0.66 -17.38 -2.30
C LEU A 17 -0.27 -16.89 -1.18
N PHE A 18 -1.40 -17.55 -0.96
CA PHE A 18 -2.33 -17.23 0.12
C PHE A 18 -1.71 -17.46 1.50
N GLU A 19 -0.97 -18.57 1.71
CA GLU A 19 -0.22 -18.80 2.94
C GLU A 19 0.91 -17.78 3.14
N SER A 20 1.63 -17.43 2.08
CA SER A 20 2.70 -16.42 2.14
C SER A 20 2.15 -15.04 2.45
N VAL A 21 1.01 -14.67 1.86
CA VAL A 21 0.28 -13.42 2.12
C VAL A 21 -0.27 -13.46 3.55
N GLY A 22 -0.94 -14.53 3.96
CA GLY A 22 -1.46 -14.71 5.30
C GLY A 22 -0.39 -14.66 6.40
N ARG A 23 0.84 -15.14 6.14
CA ARG A 23 1.98 -14.96 7.07
C ARG A 23 2.53 -13.53 7.06
N SER A 24 2.66 -12.91 5.88
CA SER A 24 3.24 -11.57 5.74
C SER A 24 2.32 -10.45 6.21
N TYR A 25 1.01 -10.71 6.22
CA TYR A 25 -0.05 -9.76 6.60
C TYR A 25 -0.87 -10.25 7.79
N ARG A 26 -0.34 -11.21 8.57
CA ARG A 26 -1.00 -11.72 9.78
C ARG A 26 -1.34 -10.60 10.76
N ASP A 27 -0.42 -9.64 10.89
CA ASP A 27 -0.54 -8.52 11.83
C ASP A 27 -1.22 -7.29 11.18
N LEU A 28 -1.61 -7.39 9.91
CA LEU A 28 -2.27 -6.29 9.19
C LEU A 28 -3.57 -5.86 9.87
N PRO A 29 -4.47 -6.75 10.33
CA PRO A 29 -5.66 -6.34 11.08
C PRO A 29 -5.34 -5.52 12.33
N SER A 30 -4.43 -6.00 13.19
CA SER A 30 -4.02 -5.28 14.40
C SER A 30 -3.31 -3.96 14.11
N THR A 31 -2.56 -3.90 12.99
CA THR A 31 -1.92 -2.67 12.52
C THR A 31 -2.95 -1.67 12.02
N LEU A 32 -3.94 -2.12 11.26
CA LEU A 32 -5.04 -1.30 10.76
C LEU A 32 -5.98 -0.84 11.87
N GLU A 33 -6.14 -1.60 12.95
CA GLU A 33 -6.88 -1.19 14.14
C GLU A 33 -6.17 -0.06 14.88
N ALA A 34 -4.88 -0.25 15.19
CA ALA A 34 -4.07 0.75 15.86
C ALA A 34 -3.95 2.04 15.03
N LEU A 35 -3.76 1.90 13.72
CA LEU A 35 -3.72 3.02 12.79
C LEU A 35 -5.10 3.64 12.62
N GLY A 36 -6.14 2.85 12.35
CA GLY A 36 -7.51 3.32 12.10
C GLY A 36 -8.05 4.16 13.25
N CYS A 37 -7.94 3.69 14.50
CA CYS A 37 -8.37 4.45 15.68
C CYS A 37 -7.62 5.79 15.83
N ALA A 38 -6.30 5.80 15.56
CA ALA A 38 -5.49 7.01 15.64
C ALA A 38 -5.68 7.97 14.46
N LEU A 39 -5.96 7.46 13.27
CA LEU A 39 -6.07 8.23 12.02
C LEU A 39 -7.45 8.85 11.87
N VAL A 40 -8.52 8.11 12.22
CA VAL A 40 -9.89 8.65 12.25
C VAL A 40 -9.98 9.80 13.25
N SER A 41 -9.40 9.64 14.45
CA SER A 41 -9.40 10.70 15.45
C SER A 41 -8.54 11.92 15.08
N GLN A 42 -7.61 11.79 14.14
CA GLN A 42 -6.72 12.88 13.69
C GLN A 42 -7.05 13.41 12.30
N GLY A 43 -8.06 12.88 11.61
CA GLY A 43 -8.41 13.25 10.23
C GLY A 43 -7.26 13.02 9.22
N ARG A 44 -6.46 11.96 9.42
CA ARG A 44 -5.26 11.70 8.60
C ARG A 44 -5.46 10.50 7.68
N LEU A 45 -4.98 10.64 6.44
CA LEU A 45 -4.87 9.53 5.49
C LEU A 45 -3.62 8.70 5.77
N CYS A 46 -3.77 7.39 5.85
CA CYS A 46 -2.67 6.44 5.77
C CYS A 46 -2.68 5.73 4.41
N SER A 47 -1.50 5.59 3.82
CA SER A 47 -1.31 4.84 2.57
C SER A 47 -0.37 3.67 2.82
N LEU A 48 -0.86 2.46 2.62
CA LEU A 48 -0.11 1.21 2.72
C LEU A 48 0.21 0.73 1.31
N THR A 49 1.50 0.64 0.96
CA THR A 49 1.92 0.07 -0.33
C THR A 49 2.42 -1.35 -0.16
N MET A 50 1.78 -2.28 -0.85
CA MET A 50 2.19 -3.68 -0.95
C MET A 50 3.05 -3.90 -2.17
N TYR A 51 4.25 -4.45 -1.98
CA TYR A 51 5.19 -4.73 -3.05
C TYR A 51 5.26 -6.21 -3.35
N TYR A 52 5.11 -6.60 -4.61
CA TYR A 52 5.29 -7.97 -5.06
C TYR A 52 6.19 -8.02 -6.30
N THR A 53 6.97 -9.09 -6.42
CA THR A 53 7.95 -9.28 -7.49
C THR A 53 7.50 -10.23 -8.58
N ASP A 54 6.44 -10.98 -8.32
CA ASP A 54 5.92 -11.94 -9.28
C ASP A 54 5.34 -11.23 -10.52
N ARG A 55 5.64 -11.77 -11.69
CA ARG A 55 5.17 -11.23 -12.98
C ARG A 55 3.77 -11.72 -13.33
N ALA A 56 3.37 -12.89 -12.83
CA ALA A 56 2.07 -13.48 -13.11
C ALA A 56 0.93 -12.83 -12.31
N THR A 57 1.26 -12.17 -11.20
CA THR A 57 0.30 -11.44 -10.38
C THR A 57 0.12 -10.02 -10.91
N ASP A 58 -1.12 -9.66 -11.27
CA ASP A 58 -1.55 -8.28 -11.55
C ASP A 58 -1.89 -7.56 -10.23
N PRO A 59 -1.72 -6.21 -10.11
CA PRO A 59 -2.15 -5.47 -8.93
C PRO A 59 -3.56 -5.80 -8.43
N ALA A 60 -4.53 -5.99 -9.34
CA ALA A 60 -5.90 -6.31 -8.96
C ALA A 60 -5.98 -7.65 -8.25
N VAL A 61 -5.29 -8.67 -8.76
CA VAL A 61 -5.24 -10.01 -8.16
C VAL A 61 -4.59 -9.96 -6.78
N ALA A 62 -3.54 -9.15 -6.61
CA ALA A 62 -2.91 -8.97 -5.30
C ALA A 62 -3.88 -8.38 -4.26
N ILE A 63 -4.74 -7.45 -4.67
CA ILE A 63 -5.81 -6.91 -3.79
C ILE A 63 -6.87 -7.97 -3.51
N GLU A 64 -7.33 -8.75 -4.50
CA GLU A 64 -8.30 -9.84 -4.28
C GLU A 64 -7.84 -10.83 -3.19
N LEU A 65 -6.54 -11.14 -3.15
CA LEU A 65 -5.98 -12.09 -2.18
C LEU A 65 -6.03 -11.59 -0.74
N ILE A 66 -5.97 -10.27 -0.52
CA ILE A 66 -6.04 -9.69 0.83
C ILE A 66 -7.46 -9.32 1.25
N LYS A 67 -8.42 -9.24 0.31
CA LYS A 67 -9.82 -8.94 0.63
C LYS A 67 -10.38 -9.80 1.77
N PRO A 68 -10.25 -11.14 1.79
CA PRO A 68 -10.79 -11.94 2.88
C PRO A 68 -10.12 -11.66 4.24
N LEU A 69 -8.83 -11.31 4.25
CA LEU A 69 -8.13 -10.91 5.49
C LEU A 69 -8.68 -9.59 6.04
N LEU A 70 -9.04 -8.66 5.15
CA LEU A 70 -9.57 -7.35 5.50
C LEU A 70 -11.05 -7.39 5.83
N ALA A 71 -11.85 -8.20 5.14
CA ALA A 71 -13.24 -8.47 5.49
C ALA A 71 -13.33 -9.06 6.91
N GLY A 72 -12.46 -10.02 7.25
CA GLY A 72 -12.35 -10.55 8.61
C GLY A 72 -11.94 -9.52 9.68
N PHE A 73 -11.45 -8.34 9.28
CA PHE A 73 -11.16 -7.22 10.18
C PHE A 73 -12.31 -6.21 10.24
N VAL A 74 -12.91 -5.87 9.10
CA VAL A 74 -13.93 -4.81 9.01
C VAL A 74 -15.30 -5.32 9.44
N ASP A 75 -15.69 -6.54 9.06
CA ASP A 75 -17.02 -7.09 9.30
C ASP A 75 -17.35 -7.32 10.80
N PRO A 76 -16.40 -7.74 11.66
CA PRO A 76 -16.69 -7.95 13.09
C PRO A 76 -16.77 -6.67 13.93
N GLN A 77 -16.40 -5.51 13.38
CA GLN A 77 -16.33 -4.25 14.14
C GLN A 77 -17.75 -3.72 14.41
N PRO A 78 -18.18 -3.61 15.69
CA PRO A 78 -19.50 -3.07 16.01
C PRO A 78 -19.59 -1.61 15.53
N GLY A 79 -20.61 -1.33 14.71
CA GLY A 79 -20.83 0.00 14.13
C GLY A 79 -20.12 0.27 12.80
N ALA A 80 -19.51 -0.75 12.18
CA ALA A 80 -18.81 -0.68 10.89
C ALA A 80 -17.96 0.59 10.77
N LEU A 81 -16.83 0.68 11.49
CA LEU A 81 -15.97 1.88 11.50
C LEU A 81 -15.52 2.32 10.10
N PHE A 82 -15.47 1.37 9.16
CA PHE A 82 -15.01 1.59 7.80
C PHE A 82 -15.99 1.08 6.76
N GLN A 83 -16.07 1.79 5.64
CA GLN A 83 -16.67 1.33 4.41
C GLN A 83 -15.57 1.01 3.40
N MET A 84 -15.55 -0.23 2.91
CA MET A 84 -14.57 -0.67 1.91
C MET A 84 -15.07 -0.41 0.50
N ASP A 85 -14.19 0.12 -0.35
CA ASP A 85 -14.41 0.28 -1.78
C ASP A 85 -13.33 -0.46 -2.59
N TYR A 86 -13.82 -1.36 -3.45
CA TYR A 86 -13.04 -2.23 -4.33
C TYR A 86 -13.17 -1.84 -5.81
N SER A 87 -13.80 -0.71 -6.12
CA SER A 87 -14.06 -0.26 -7.50
C SER A 87 -12.79 0.05 -8.31
N HIS A 88 -11.65 0.16 -7.63
CA HIS A 88 -10.37 0.55 -8.22
C HIS A 88 -9.41 -0.65 -8.38
N PRO A 89 -9.10 -1.10 -9.60
CA PRO A 89 -8.13 -2.17 -9.82
C PRO A 89 -6.77 -1.87 -9.19
N GLY A 90 -6.27 -2.80 -8.37
CA GLY A 90 -4.97 -2.67 -7.69
C GLY A 90 -4.96 -1.72 -6.49
N ARG A 91 -6.13 -1.22 -6.08
CA ARG A 91 -6.30 -0.42 -4.88
C ARG A 91 -7.47 -0.92 -4.05
N LEU A 92 -7.41 -0.63 -2.76
CA LEU A 92 -8.50 -0.81 -1.85
C LEU A 92 -8.58 0.43 -0.97
N LEU A 93 -9.75 1.04 -0.94
CA LEU A 93 -10.00 2.26 -0.20
C LEU A 93 -10.88 1.94 1.01
N LEU A 94 -10.50 2.44 2.19
CA LEU A 94 -11.29 2.36 3.40
C LEU A 94 -11.69 3.77 3.79
N PHE A 95 -12.98 4.05 3.66
CA PHE A 95 -13.60 5.30 4.07
C PHE A 95 -14.08 5.18 5.51
N ALA A 96 -14.08 6.28 6.27
CA ALA A 96 -14.75 6.32 7.55
C ALA A 96 -16.25 6.12 7.32
N ALA A 97 -16.92 5.36 8.19
CA ALA A 97 -18.38 5.21 8.06
C ALA A 97 -19.16 6.47 8.40
N ASN A 98 -18.57 7.36 9.21
CA ASN A 98 -19.18 8.64 9.53
C ASN A 98 -19.02 9.60 8.35
N VAL A 99 -20.15 10.12 7.88
CA VAL A 99 -20.21 11.20 6.89
C VAL A 99 -20.15 12.53 7.64
N GLU A 100 -19.20 13.38 7.28
CA GLU A 100 -19.06 14.73 7.79
C GLU A 100 -19.70 15.73 6.82
N ILE A 101 -20.21 16.85 7.29
CA ILE A 101 -20.74 17.91 6.42
C ILE A 101 -19.69 19.02 6.37
N ILE A 102 -19.11 19.25 5.19
CA ILE A 102 -18.18 20.35 4.96
C ILE A 102 -18.89 21.40 4.12
N GLU A 103 -19.31 22.51 4.71
CA GLU A 103 -19.89 23.62 3.95
C GLU A 103 -18.81 24.38 3.15
N PRO A 104 -19.08 24.81 1.90
CA PRO A 104 -20.33 24.65 1.12
C PRO A 104 -20.38 23.35 0.29
N PHE A 105 -19.43 22.43 0.47
CA PHE A 105 -19.23 21.25 -0.38
C PHE A 105 -20.22 20.10 -0.12
N GLY A 106 -20.90 20.10 1.03
CA GLY A 106 -21.91 19.10 1.39
C GLY A 106 -21.33 17.87 2.11
N PRO A 107 -21.99 16.70 2.03
CA PRO A 107 -21.53 15.50 2.72
C PRO A 107 -20.20 15.01 2.14
N TYR A 108 -19.22 14.85 3.02
CA TYR A 108 -17.89 14.35 2.76
C TYR A 108 -17.67 13.08 3.57
N GLN A 109 -17.24 12.01 2.90
CA GLN A 109 -16.85 10.78 3.55
C GLN A 109 -15.31 10.68 3.53
N PRO A 110 -14.63 10.80 4.68
CA PRO A 110 -13.18 10.81 4.71
C PRO A 110 -12.57 9.48 4.25
N LEU A 111 -11.60 9.54 3.33
CA LEU A 111 -10.72 8.41 3.05
C LEU A 111 -9.68 8.32 4.16
N VAL A 112 -9.65 7.19 4.87
CA VAL A 112 -8.79 7.01 6.05
C VAL A 112 -7.59 6.12 5.72
N ILE A 113 -7.81 5.06 4.94
CA ILE A 113 -6.76 4.13 4.55
C ILE A 113 -6.84 3.84 3.06
N GLU A 114 -5.72 4.02 2.37
CA GLU A 114 -5.52 3.55 1.00
C GLU A 114 -4.53 2.39 1.03
N ILE A 115 -4.91 1.24 0.47
CA ILE A 115 -4.02 0.11 0.25
C ILE A 115 -3.75 0.00 -1.24
N VAL A 116 -2.49 0.02 -1.65
CA VAL A 116 -2.06 -0.01 -3.05
C VAL A 116 -1.15 -1.20 -3.30
N ALA A 117 -1.50 -2.02 -4.29
CA ALA A 117 -0.64 -3.11 -4.73
C ALA A 117 0.27 -2.64 -5.89
N LYS A 118 1.59 -2.77 -5.73
CA LYS A 118 2.58 -2.36 -6.72
C LYS A 118 3.51 -3.50 -7.10
N ARG A 119 3.52 -3.84 -8.39
CA ARG A 119 4.52 -4.74 -8.95
C ARG A 119 5.87 -4.04 -9.01
N VAL A 120 6.91 -4.71 -8.53
CA VAL A 120 8.29 -4.24 -8.60
C VAL A 120 9.20 -5.30 -9.17
N ARG A 121 10.29 -4.90 -9.82
CA ARG A 121 11.30 -5.85 -10.31
C ARG A 121 12.19 -6.38 -9.19
N VAL A 122 12.43 -5.53 -8.19
CA VAL A 122 13.27 -5.80 -7.01
C VAL A 122 12.49 -5.30 -5.81
N ARG A 123 12.47 -6.07 -4.71
CA ARG A 123 11.83 -5.62 -3.47
C ARG A 123 12.51 -4.33 -2.99
N PRO A 124 11.73 -3.31 -2.58
CA PRO A 124 12.32 -2.12 -2.01
C PRO A 124 13.06 -2.47 -0.73
N LEU A 125 14.18 -1.79 -0.51
CA LEU A 125 14.88 -1.82 0.76
C LEU A 125 14.09 -0.96 1.75
N ILE A 126 13.84 -1.54 2.93
CA ILE A 126 13.18 -0.86 4.03
C ILE A 126 14.26 -0.31 4.96
N SER A 127 14.12 0.95 5.34
CA SER A 127 14.87 1.59 6.42
C SER A 127 13.93 1.85 7.60
N PHE A 128 14.48 2.08 8.79
CA PHE A 128 13.68 2.37 9.98
C PHE A 128 14.00 3.78 10.48
N ILE A 129 12.97 4.61 10.62
CA ILE A 129 13.07 5.93 11.27
C ILE A 129 12.16 5.90 12.48
N TRP A 130 12.73 6.07 13.68
CA TRP A 130 12.00 5.99 14.95
C TRP A 130 11.17 4.71 15.13
N GLY A 131 11.70 3.58 14.64
CA GLY A 131 11.02 2.29 14.71
C GLY A 131 9.97 2.05 13.62
N PHE A 132 9.68 3.04 12.78
CA PHE A 132 8.71 2.90 11.68
C PHE A 132 9.42 2.47 10.37
N PRO A 133 8.90 1.45 9.67
CA PRO A 133 9.43 1.04 8.38
C PRO A 133 9.11 2.10 7.33
N VAL A 134 10.15 2.61 6.67
CA VAL A 134 10.07 3.56 5.56
C VAL A 134 10.87 3.05 4.38
N LEU A 135 10.59 3.55 3.17
CA LEU A 135 11.46 3.26 2.03
C LEU A 135 12.88 3.77 2.29
N SER A 136 13.87 3.01 1.87
CA SER A 136 15.25 3.49 1.84
C SER A 136 15.35 4.76 1.01
N LEU A 137 16.34 5.62 1.30
CA LEU A 137 16.51 6.87 0.55
C LEU A 137 16.62 6.62 -0.96
N ARG A 138 17.29 5.53 -1.37
CA ARG A 138 17.37 5.09 -2.77
C ARG A 138 16.00 4.80 -3.36
N ASP A 139 15.20 3.97 -2.69
CA ASP A 139 13.91 3.55 -3.21
C ASP A 139 12.88 4.69 -3.16
N LEU A 140 13.00 5.59 -2.18
CA LEU A 140 12.22 6.81 -2.11
C LEU A 140 12.50 7.72 -3.32
N ILE A 141 13.77 7.93 -3.68
CA ILE A 141 14.14 8.70 -4.89
C ILE A 141 13.49 8.09 -6.14
N ILE A 142 13.59 6.76 -6.30
CA ILE A 142 12.99 6.04 -7.43
C ILE A 142 11.47 6.27 -7.45
N GLU A 143 10.81 6.21 -6.29
CA GLU A 143 9.36 6.43 -6.19
C GLU A 143 8.96 7.84 -6.64
N TYR A 144 9.67 8.88 -6.20
CA TYR A 144 9.42 10.26 -6.63
C TYR A 144 9.66 10.45 -8.14
N GLN A 145 10.68 9.80 -8.70
CA GLN A 145 10.96 9.86 -10.14
C GLN A 145 9.84 9.19 -10.96
N ILE A 146 9.36 8.02 -10.53
CA ILE A 146 8.24 7.32 -11.17
C ILE A 146 6.97 8.17 -11.07
N ARG A 147 6.65 8.73 -9.89
CA ARG A 147 5.49 9.60 -9.71
C ARG A 147 5.57 10.83 -10.62
N ALA A 148 6.72 11.47 -10.71
CA ALA A 148 6.92 12.62 -11.60
C ALA A 148 6.70 12.26 -13.09
N ALA A 149 7.01 11.02 -13.50
CA ALA A 149 6.78 10.58 -14.87
C ALA A 149 5.28 10.40 -15.18
N HIS A 150 4.47 10.02 -14.19
CA HIS A 150 3.04 9.76 -14.37
C HIS A 150 2.13 10.96 -14.09
N VAL A 151 2.59 11.97 -13.36
CA VAL A 151 1.80 13.18 -13.09
C VAL A 151 1.66 14.02 -14.36
N VAL A 152 0.43 14.29 -14.78
CA VAL A 152 0.10 15.11 -15.96
C VAL A 152 0.35 16.60 -15.69
N GLU A 153 0.05 17.05 -14.47
CA GLU A 153 0.17 18.46 -14.07
C GLU A 153 1.64 18.93 -14.00
N PHE A 154 1.95 19.99 -14.76
CA PHE A 154 3.32 20.47 -14.92
C PHE A 154 3.95 20.98 -13.61
N ALA A 155 3.18 21.74 -12.81
CA ALA A 155 3.66 22.31 -11.55
C ALA A 155 4.02 21.20 -10.54
N MET A 156 3.10 20.26 -10.31
CA MET A 156 3.31 19.12 -9.43
C MET A 156 4.47 18.23 -9.92
N ARG A 157 4.59 17.99 -11.24
CA ARG A 157 5.74 17.29 -11.83
C ARG A 157 7.06 17.99 -11.51
N GLY A 158 7.10 19.32 -11.59
CA GLY A 158 8.27 20.13 -11.24
C GLY A 158 8.68 19.96 -9.78
N VAL A 159 7.71 20.01 -8.86
CA VAL A 159 7.94 19.78 -7.42
C VAL A 159 8.51 18.39 -7.18
N LEU A 160 7.89 17.33 -7.71
CA LEU A 160 8.36 15.95 -7.51
C LEU A 160 9.78 15.73 -8.04
N ARG A 161 10.12 16.30 -9.20
CA ARG A 161 11.50 16.25 -9.74
C ARG A 161 12.49 16.99 -8.87
N LYS A 162 12.11 18.16 -8.34
CA LYS A 162 12.96 18.94 -7.42
C LYS A 162 13.22 18.16 -6.14
N THR A 163 12.19 17.57 -5.54
CA THR A 163 12.32 16.70 -4.36
C THR A 163 13.23 15.51 -4.63
N ALA A 164 13.05 14.81 -5.75
CA ALA A 164 13.92 13.69 -6.12
C ALA A 164 15.40 14.10 -6.25
N ARG A 165 15.67 15.28 -6.82
CA ARG A 165 17.03 15.84 -6.91
C ARG A 165 17.61 16.13 -5.53
N SER A 166 16.87 16.83 -4.67
CA SER A 166 17.34 17.13 -3.31
C SER A 166 17.65 15.87 -2.50
N LEU A 167 16.83 14.83 -2.61
CA LEU A 167 17.10 13.53 -1.97
C LEU A 167 18.33 12.84 -2.56
N THR A 168 18.56 12.97 -3.86
CA THR A 168 19.76 12.45 -4.53
C THR A 168 21.02 13.16 -4.02
N ASP A 169 20.96 14.48 -3.87
CA ASP A 169 22.09 15.27 -3.33
C ASP A 169 22.41 14.85 -1.89
N MET A 170 21.41 14.58 -1.05
CA MET A 170 21.61 14.04 0.29
C MET A 170 22.32 12.67 0.25
N LEU A 171 21.86 11.77 -0.62
CA LEU A 171 22.47 10.44 -0.76
C LEU A 171 23.95 10.53 -1.19
N MET A 172 24.29 11.48 -2.05
CA MET A 172 25.66 11.69 -2.53
C MET A 172 26.57 12.33 -1.48
N LYS A 173 26.04 13.26 -0.66
CA LYS A 173 26.80 13.90 0.42
C LYS A 173 27.13 12.96 1.58
N VAL A 174 26.27 12.00 1.89
CA VAL A 174 26.50 11.00 2.96
C VAL A 174 27.63 10.01 2.59
N ARG A 175 28.04 9.94 1.32
CA ARG A 175 29.11 9.05 0.85
C ARG A 175 30.51 9.66 0.88
N GLN A 176 30.63 10.94 1.24
CA GLN A 176 31.90 11.65 1.42
C GLN A 176 32.30 11.62 2.90
#